data_AF-A0A534ET25-F1
#
_entry.id   AF-A0A534ET25-F1
#
_cell.length_a   1.000
_cell.length_b   1.000
_cell.length_c   1.000
_cell.angle_alpha   90.00
_cell.angle_beta   90.00
_cell.angle_gamma   90.00
#
_symmetry.space_group_name_H-M   'P 1'
#
loop_
_entity.id
_entity.type
_entity.pdbx_description
1 polymer ?
#
loop_
_entity_poly.entity_id
_entity_poly.type
_entity_poly.pdbx_seq_one_letter_code
_entity_poly.pdbx_strand_id
1 'polypeptide(L)'
;MSSEIEPHRLVEAAVRHTRLAEASADGSQELAVWLAEDPRNQAAWRRVQTPWALLGEQATAPELIRLRRAALAHVHDVGRSRWLRMWRFSLSGALAAAAGILTVTIVTL
;
A
#
# COMPACT_ATOMS: atom_id res chain seq x y z
N MET A 1 33.99 -12.59 4.88
CA MET A 1 33.28 -13.36 3.84
C MET A 1 31.80 -13.15 4.05
N SER A 2 31.18 -12.25 3.28
CA SER A 2 29.71 -12.13 3.28
C SER A 2 29.18 -13.40 2.64
N SER A 3 28.59 -14.29 3.44
CA SER A 3 27.74 -15.34 2.88
C SER A 3 26.71 -14.63 2.00
N GLU A 4 26.71 -14.93 0.71
CA GLU A 4 25.75 -14.36 -0.21
C GLU A 4 24.36 -14.81 0.28
N ILE A 5 23.58 -13.86 0.79
CA ILE A 5 22.24 -14.16 1.30
C ILE A 5 21.37 -14.46 0.09
N GLU A 6 20.71 -15.60 0.10
CA GLU A 6 19.90 -16.02 -1.03
C GLU A 6 18.78 -14.99 -1.27
N PRO A 7 18.55 -14.54 -2.53
CA PRO A 7 17.58 -13.48 -2.83
C PRO A 7 16.18 -13.75 -2.30
N HIS A 8 15.74 -15.02 -2.29
CA HIS A 8 14.42 -15.40 -1.78
C HIS A 8 14.27 -15.07 -0.29
N ARG A 9 15.32 -15.22 0.53
CA ARG A 9 15.28 -14.89 1.96
C ARG A 9 15.18 -13.39 2.20
N LEU A 10 15.81 -12.58 1.35
CA LEU A 10 15.67 -11.13 1.40
C LEU A 10 14.24 -10.69 1.06
N VAL A 11 13.63 -11.31 0.06
CA VAL A 11 12.22 -11.07 -0.30
C VAL A 11 11.30 -11.49 0.85
N GLU A 12 11.51 -12.67 1.42
CA GLU A 12 10.71 -13.18 2.53
C GLU A 12 10.81 -12.28 3.78
N ALA A 13 12.02 -11.81 4.10
CA ALA A 13 12.26 -10.83 5.15
C ALA A 13 11.54 -9.50 4.87
N ALA A 14 11.57 -8.99 3.64
CA ALA A 14 10.86 -7.77 3.26
C ALA A 14 9.34 -7.92 3.40
N VAL A 15 8.79 -9.04 2.96
CA VAL A 15 7.36 -9.36 3.10
C VAL A 15 6.95 -9.39 4.57
N ARG A 16 7.73 -10.06 5.43
CA ARG A 16 7.46 -10.08 6.88
C ARG A 16 7.57 -8.71 7.52
N HIS A 17 8.54 -7.89 7.09
CA HIS A 17 8.68 -6.52 7.60
C HIS A 17 7.45 -5.67 7.27
N THR A 18 6.94 -5.74 6.04
CA THR A 18 5.71 -5.05 5.65
C THR A 18 4.51 -5.55 6.45
N ARG A 19 4.35 -6.88 6.59
CA ARG A 19 3.26 -7.45 7.40
C ARG A 19 3.32 -6.99 8.85
N LEU A 20 4.50 -6.92 9.45
CA LEU A 20 4.67 -6.42 10.82
C LEU A 20 4.26 -4.95 10.95
N ALA A 21 4.47 -4.13 9.91
CA ALA A 21 4.05 -2.73 9.89
C ALA A 21 2.54 -2.57 9.67
N GLU A 22 1.89 -3.53 9.01
CA GLU A 22 0.46 -3.50 8.67
C GLU A 22 -0.44 -4.23 9.68
N ALA A 23 0.09 -5.23 10.41
CA ALA A 23 -0.69 -6.15 11.22
C ALA A 23 -0.64 -5.89 12.74
N SER A 24 -1.71 -6.30 13.43
CA SER A 24 -1.78 -6.49 14.88
C SER A 24 -0.87 -7.64 15.36
N ALA A 25 -0.69 -7.77 16.69
CA ALA A 25 0.30 -8.59 17.42
C ALA A 25 0.75 -9.96 16.85
N ASP A 26 -0.07 -10.67 16.08
CA ASP A 26 0.23 -11.99 15.48
C ASP A 26 1.47 -12.01 14.57
N GLY A 27 1.77 -10.91 13.87
CA GLY A 27 2.94 -10.83 12.98
C GLY A 27 4.29 -11.01 13.69
N SER A 28 4.33 -10.79 15.01
CA SER A 28 5.55 -10.92 15.82
C SER A 28 5.92 -12.38 16.09
N GLN A 29 4.94 -13.26 16.30
CA GLN A 29 5.18 -14.68 16.61
C GLN A 29 5.61 -15.46 15.38
N GLU A 30 4.96 -15.24 14.23
CA GLU A 30 5.37 -15.86 12.96
C GLU A 30 6.80 -15.47 12.55
N LEU A 31 7.17 -14.22 12.81
CA LEU A 31 8.54 -13.74 12.58
C LEU A 31 9.53 -14.45 13.50
N ALA A 32 9.23 -14.58 14.79
CA ALA A 32 10.10 -15.25 15.75
C ALA A 32 10.36 -16.72 15.37
N VAL A 33 9.33 -17.44 14.91
CA VAL A 33 9.47 -18.82 14.42
C VAL A 33 10.40 -18.87 13.22
N TRP A 34 10.16 -18.05 12.20
CA TRP A 34 11.00 -18.05 10.98
C TRP A 34 12.46 -17.65 11.25
N LEU A 35 12.70 -16.73 12.19
CA LEU A 35 14.06 -16.36 12.59
C LEU A 35 14.80 -17.48 13.32
N ALA A 36 14.08 -18.35 14.04
CA ALA A 36 14.65 -19.49 14.77
C ALA A 36 14.96 -20.69 13.86
N GLU A 37 14.30 -20.81 12.71
CA GLU A 37 14.48 -21.92 11.77
C GLU A 37 15.90 -21.97 11.15
N ASP A 38 16.48 -20.82 10.82
CA ASP A 38 17.77 -20.76 10.11
C ASP A 38 18.54 -19.46 10.42
N PRO A 39 19.83 -19.53 10.83
CA PRO A 39 20.68 -18.35 11.01
C PRO A 39 20.75 -17.41 9.79
N ARG A 40 20.56 -17.93 8.57
CA ARG A 40 20.53 -17.14 7.33
C ARG A 40 19.29 -16.25 7.25
N ASN A 41 18.17 -16.66 7.85
CA ASN A 41 16.97 -15.82 7.97
C ASN A 41 17.25 -14.60 8.84
N GLN A 42 17.97 -14.79 9.95
CA GLN A 42 18.38 -13.69 10.80
C GLN A 42 19.32 -12.72 10.08
N ALA A 43 20.25 -13.24 9.27
CA ALA A 43 21.11 -12.41 8.44
C ALA A 43 20.31 -11.60 7.39
N ALA A 44 19.35 -12.24 6.72
CA ALA A 44 18.45 -11.60 5.76
C ALA A 44 17.61 -10.51 6.43
N TRP A 45 17.03 -10.81 7.59
CA TRP A 45 16.26 -9.88 8.40
C TRP A 45 17.06 -8.65 8.79
N ARG A 46 18.27 -8.82 9.34
CA ARG A 46 19.16 -7.70 9.67
C ARG A 46 19.44 -6.83 8.44
N ARG A 47 19.69 -7.44 7.29
CA ARG A 47 20.00 -6.72 6.06
C ARG A 47 18.82 -5.91 5.53
N VAL A 48 17.60 -6.45 5.64
CA VAL A 48 16.37 -5.71 5.31
C VAL A 48 16.12 -4.57 6.30
N GLN A 49 16.40 -4.76 7.59
CA GLN A 49 16.19 -3.72 8.59
C GLN A 49 17.17 -2.53 8.46
N THR A 50 18.40 -2.74 8.01
CA THR A 50 19.43 -1.68 7.99
C THR A 50 18.97 -0.40 7.25
N PRO A 51 18.45 -0.45 6.02
CA PRO A 51 17.94 0.75 5.35
C PRO A 51 16.76 1.40 6.08
N TRP A 52 15.86 0.59 6.66
CA TRP A 52 14.70 1.11 7.40
C TRP A 52 15.09 1.79 8.71
N ALA A 53 16.10 1.27 9.41
CA ALA A 53 16.65 1.90 10.61
C ALA A 53 17.23 3.28 10.29
N LEU A 54 18.01 3.40 9.20
CA LEU A 54 18.56 4.68 8.75
C LEU A 54 17.46 5.70 8.41
N LEU A 55 16.39 5.27 7.74
CA LEU A 55 15.24 6.13 7.46
C LEU A 55 14.46 6.51 8.73
N GLY A 56 14.47 5.65 9.75
CA GLY A 56 13.91 5.91 11.07
C GLY A 56 14.69 6.95 11.85
N GLU A 57 16.02 6.87 11.83
CA GLU A 57 16.92 7.86 12.47
C GLU A 57 16.71 9.27 11.88
N GLN A 58 16.49 9.33 10.57
CA GLN A 58 16.24 10.59 9.85
C GLN A 58 14.74 10.93 9.75
N ALA A 59 13.87 10.28 10.52
CA ALA A 59 12.42 10.41 10.34
C ALA A 59 11.90 11.85 10.49
N THR A 60 12.59 12.69 11.28
CA THR A 60 12.26 14.09 11.53
C THR A 60 12.99 15.07 10.59
N ALA A 61 13.84 14.58 9.68
CA ALA A 61 14.53 15.42 8.71
C ALA A 61 13.53 16.17 7.82
N PRO A 62 13.63 17.50 7.68
CA PRO A 62 12.70 18.30 6.88
C PRO A 62 12.56 17.83 5.43
N GLU A 63 13.64 17.32 4.83
CA GLU A 63 13.69 16.76 3.49
C GLU A 63 12.79 15.52 3.37
N LEU A 64 12.90 14.60 4.33
CA LEU A 64 12.08 13.38 4.35
C LEU A 64 10.61 13.68 4.65
N ILE A 65 10.31 14.65 5.52
CA ILE A 65 8.94 15.10 5.75
C ILE A 65 8.35 15.69 4.47
N ARG A 66 9.09 16.53 3.74
CA ARG A 66 8.66 17.09 2.45
C ARG A 66 8.39 15.99 1.42
N LEU A 67 9.30 15.01 1.32
CA LEU A 67 9.13 13.88 0.41
C LEU A 67 7.88 13.04 0.73
N ARG A 68 7.67 12.70 2.01
CA ARG A 68 6.46 11.98 2.46
C ARG A 68 5.19 12.76 2.16
N ARG A 69 5.18 14.07 2.41
CA ARG A 69 4.03 14.93 2.10
C ARG A 69 3.73 14.96 0.59
N ALA A 70 4.76 15.06 -0.25
CA ALA A 70 4.60 15.04 -1.70
C ALA A 70 4.02 13.70 -2.19
N ALA A 71 4.53 12.58 -1.68
CA ALA A 71 4.03 11.25 -2.01
C ALA A 71 2.55 11.07 -1.59
N LEU A 72 2.19 11.49 -0.38
CA LEU A 72 0.79 11.44 0.10
C LEU A 72 -0.14 12.36 -0.70
N ALA A 73 0.32 13.56 -1.05
CA ALA A 73 -0.46 14.49 -1.89
C ALA A 73 -0.79 13.87 -3.26
N HIS A 74 0.17 13.17 -3.86
CA HIS A 74 -0.05 12.45 -5.13
C HIS A 74 -1.13 11.37 -5.01
N VAL A 75 -1.11 10.58 -3.93
CA VAL A 75 -2.13 9.55 -3.66
C VAL A 75 -3.51 10.18 -3.46
N HIS A 76 -3.59 11.30 -2.74
CA HIS A 76 -4.85 12.03 -2.56
C HIS A 76 -5.42 12.58 -3.88
N ASP A 77 -4.58 13.08 -4.79
CA ASP A 77 -5.02 13.61 -6.07
C ASP A 77 -5.56 12.50 -7.01
N VAL A 78 -4.87 11.36 -7.05
CA VAL A 78 -5.35 10.17 -7.77
C VAL A 78 -6.65 9.62 -7.15
N GLY A 79 -6.77 9.61 -5.82
CA GLY A 79 -8.00 9.21 -5.13
C GLY A 79 -9.17 10.14 -5.42
N ARG A 80 -8.94 11.46 -5.37
CA ARG A 80 -9.94 12.50 -5.64
C ARG A 80 -10.44 12.44 -7.09
N SER A 81 -9.54 12.27 -8.05
CA SER A 81 -9.91 12.17 -9.46
C SER A 81 -10.73 10.90 -9.77
N ARG A 82 -10.43 9.77 -9.11
CA ARG A 82 -11.27 8.55 -9.18
C ARG A 82 -12.64 8.76 -8.57
N TRP A 83 -12.73 9.41 -7.41
CA TRP A 83 -14.00 9.70 -6.75
C TRP A 83 -14.89 10.65 -7.57
N LEU A 84 -14.32 11.75 -8.08
CA LEU A 84 -15.03 12.68 -8.96
C LEU A 84 -15.49 12.02 -10.27
N ARG A 85 -14.69 11.11 -10.84
CA ARG A 85 -15.07 10.33 -12.02
C ARG A 85 -16.24 9.40 -11.73
N MET A 86 -16.20 8.67 -10.61
CA MET A 86 -17.30 7.81 -10.17
C MET A 86 -18.59 8.60 -9.96
N TRP A 87 -18.52 9.78 -9.34
CA TRP A 87 -19.69 10.63 -9.12
C TRP A 87 -20.26 11.19 -10.43
N ARG A 88 -19.40 11.55 -11.40
CA ARG A 88 -19.82 12.00 -12.72
C ARG A 88 -20.55 10.92 -13.52
N PHE A 89 -20.08 9.67 -13.47
CA PHE A 89 -20.79 8.54 -14.11
C PHE A 89 -22.13 8.21 -13.42
N SER A 90 -22.22 8.37 -12.09
CA SER A 90 -23.49 8.25 -11.36
C SER A 90 -24.53 9.30 -11.78
N LEU A 91 -24.11 10.56 -11.98
CA LEU A 91 -25.00 11.61 -12.49
C LEU A 91 -25.43 11.35 -13.95
N SER A 92 -24.54 10.89 -14.81
CA SER A 92 -24.89 10.55 -16.20
C SER A 92 -25.86 9.38 -16.29
N GLY A 93 -25.74 8.37 -15.42
CA GLY A 93 -26.71 7.28 -15.31
C GLY A 93 -28.09 7.75 -14.83
N ALA A 94 -28.13 8.68 -13.87
CA ALA A 94 -29.38 9.28 -13.39
C ALA A 94 -30.08 10.14 -14.46
N LEU A 95 -29.32 10.90 -15.26
CA LEU A 95 -29.85 11.67 -16.39
C LEU A 95 -30.32 10.79 -17.55
N ALA A 96 -29.62 9.68 -17.84
CA ALA A 96 -30.05 8.72 -18.86
C ALA A 96 -31.34 7.98 -18.45
N ALA A 97 -31.51 7.66 -17.17
CA ALA A 97 -32.73 7.05 -16.65
C ALA A 97 -33.96 7.99 -16.77
N ALA A 98 -33.78 9.30 -16.59
CA ALA A 98 -34.87 10.27 -16.77
C ALA A 98 -35.32 10.42 -18.24
N ALA A 99 -34.40 10.29 -19.21
CA ALA A 99 -34.74 10.34 -20.63
C ALA A 99 -35.48 9.08 -21.12
N GLY A 100 -35.20 7.90 -20.54
CA GLY A 100 -35.89 6.65 -20.88
C GLY A 100 -37.35 6.61 -20.42
N ILE A 101 -37.69 7.31 -19.32
CA ILE A 101 -39.07 7.37 -18.81
C ILE A 101 -39.97 8.21 -19.73
N LEU A 102 -39.44 9.20 -20.44
CA LEU A 102 -40.23 10.06 -21.32
C LEU A 102 -40.54 9.43 -22.69
N THR A 103 -39.73 8.46 -23.13
CA THR A 103 -39.97 7.76 -24.41
C THR A 103 -41.03 6.67 -24.30
N VAL A 104 -41.23 6.08 -23.12
CA VAL A 104 -42.20 4.98 -22.92
C VAL A 104 -43.64 5.49 -22.89
N THR A 105 -43.89 6.73 -22.44
CA THR A 105 -45.25 7.28 -22.36
C THR A 105 -45.80 7.79 -23.70
N ILE A 106 -44.95 8.08 -24.70
CA ILE A 106 -45.41 8.58 -26.02
C ILE A 106 -45.87 7.45 -26.95
N VAL A 107 -45.40 6.22 -26.76
CA VAL A 107 -45.75 5.07 -27.63
C VAL A 107 -47.09 4.42 -27.27
N THR A 108 -47.70 4.79 -26.14
CA THR A 108 -48.95 4.20 -25.63
C THR A 108 -50.16 5.13 -25.63
N LEU A 109 -50.17 6.24 -26.39
CA LEU A 109 -51.36 7.09 -26.57
C LEU A 109 -51.89 7.03 -28.01
#